data_AF-A0A800IPF2-F1
#
_entry.id   AF-A0A800IPF2-F1
#
_cell.length_a   1.000
_cell.length_b   1.000
_cell.length_c   1.000
_cell.angle_alpha   90.00
_cell.angle_beta   90.00
_cell.angle_gamma   90.00
#
_symmetry.space_group_name_H-M   'P 1'
#
loop_
_entity.id
_entity.type
_entity.pdbx_description
1 polymer ?
#
loop_
_entity_poly.entity_id
_entity_poly.type
_entity_poly.pdbx_seq_one_letter_code
_entity_poly.pdbx_strand_id
1 'polypeptide(L)'
;MRIYFIGDSYINGTGDAQYLGWPGRVCVASQSDQTGITCYNLGIRADTSEDILRRWESEVDARRLKPHDGRIVFGFGANDCWLEEGKMRIARAETEKNAEHILSRAVERLPTLMIGPPPGLGSEQDAMRQDMSALLQDMCTRVGVPYLAVIDNLRDGEIWQAEAAAGDQIHPTAGGYGALAKLVLDWPTWWFHSG
;
A
#
# COMPACT_ATOMS: atom_id res chain seq x y z
N MET A 1 9.49 -17.37 4.11
CA MET A 1 9.55 -16.30 3.10
C MET A 1 9.36 -14.94 3.79
N ARG A 2 10.01 -13.90 3.28
CA ARG A 2 9.96 -12.53 3.82
C ARG A 2 9.09 -11.66 2.92
N ILE A 3 8.16 -10.89 3.48
CA ILE A 3 7.40 -9.90 2.73
C ILE A 3 7.71 -8.52 3.32
N TYR A 4 8.12 -7.59 2.46
CA TYR A 4 8.40 -6.21 2.80
C TYR A 4 7.23 -5.34 2.33
N PHE A 5 6.41 -4.88 3.26
CA PHE A 5 5.33 -3.95 2.99
C PHE A 5 5.86 -2.53 3.16
N ILE A 6 5.92 -1.76 2.08
CA ILE A 6 6.59 -0.45 2.05
C ILE A 6 5.60 0.62 1.62
N GLY A 7 5.51 1.69 2.39
CA GLY A 7 4.59 2.76 2.07
C GLY A 7 4.36 3.71 3.23
N ASP A 8 3.13 4.20 3.30
CA ASP A 8 2.73 5.24 4.23
C ASP A 8 2.00 4.71 5.48
N SER A 9 1.16 5.55 6.09
CA SER A 9 0.36 5.23 7.28
C SER A 9 -0.63 4.09 7.06
N TYR A 10 -1.10 3.87 5.83
CA TYR A 10 -2.02 2.78 5.51
C TYR A 10 -1.30 1.43 5.45
N ILE A 11 -0.02 1.41 5.05
CA ILE A 11 0.84 0.25 5.25
C ILE A 11 1.12 0.04 6.74
N ASN A 12 1.48 1.10 7.46
CA ASN A 12 1.76 1.01 8.90
C ASN A 12 0.59 0.43 9.72
N GLY A 13 -0.66 0.64 9.28
CA GLY A 13 -1.85 0.24 10.04
C GLY A 13 -2.25 1.26 11.10
N THR A 14 -1.92 2.53 10.87
CA THR A 14 -2.24 3.63 11.80
C THR A 14 -3.74 3.67 12.07
N GLY A 15 -4.18 3.78 13.32
CA GLY A 15 -5.61 3.77 13.69
C GLY A 15 -6.16 2.39 14.03
N ASP A 16 -5.45 1.30 13.68
CA ASP A 16 -5.81 -0.05 14.11
C ASP A 16 -5.36 -0.31 15.55
N ALA A 17 -6.32 -0.43 16.47
CA ALA A 17 -6.04 -0.75 17.87
C ALA A 17 -5.42 -2.15 18.08
N GLN A 18 -5.48 -3.02 17.06
CA GLN A 18 -4.84 -4.33 17.08
C GLN A 18 -3.39 -4.31 16.61
N TYR A 19 -2.89 -3.16 16.11
CA TYR A 19 -1.53 -2.98 15.60
C TYR A 19 -1.14 -3.99 14.50
N LEU A 20 -2.11 -4.45 13.72
CA LEU A 20 -1.88 -5.36 12.59
C LEU A 20 -1.89 -4.60 11.26
N GLY A 21 -2.78 -3.62 11.12
CA GLY A 21 -3.14 -3.07 9.82
C GLY A 21 -3.64 -4.16 8.86
N TRP A 22 -3.76 -3.82 7.58
CA TRP A 22 -4.02 -4.84 6.56
C TRP A 22 -2.80 -5.77 6.32
N PRO A 23 -1.52 -5.32 6.38
CA PRO A 23 -0.38 -6.22 6.12
C PRO A 23 -0.28 -7.36 7.14
N GLY A 24 -0.50 -7.06 8.42
CA GLY A 24 -0.53 -8.08 9.47
C GLY A 24 -1.67 -9.08 9.27
N ARG A 25 -2.87 -8.59 8.93
CA ARG A 25 -4.05 -9.43 8.68
C ARG A 25 -3.85 -10.38 7.50
N VAL A 26 -3.32 -9.91 6.37
CA VAL A 26 -3.04 -10.80 5.22
C VAL A 26 -1.94 -11.81 5.56
N CYS A 27 -0.92 -11.43 6.35
CA CYS A 27 0.10 -12.38 6.78
C CYS A 27 -0.46 -13.46 7.70
N VAL A 28 -1.32 -13.10 8.66
CA VAL A 28 -2.01 -14.06 9.55
C VAL A 28 -2.85 -15.04 8.74
N ALA A 29 -3.66 -14.53 7.80
CA ALA A 29 -4.53 -15.36 6.96
C ALA A 29 -3.76 -16.25 5.98
N SER A 30 -2.55 -15.82 5.56
CA SER A 30 -1.70 -16.55 4.62
C SER A 30 -0.77 -17.57 5.29
N GLN A 31 -0.80 -17.71 6.62
CA GLN A 31 0.03 -18.70 7.30
C GLN A 31 -0.47 -20.12 7.05
N SER A 32 0.47 -21.05 6.86
CA SER A 32 0.21 -22.48 6.83
C SER A 32 1.39 -23.24 7.42
N ASP A 33 1.17 -24.52 7.77
CA ASP A 33 2.23 -25.42 8.25
C ASP A 33 3.42 -25.54 7.27
N GLN A 34 3.19 -25.21 6.00
CA GLN A 34 4.19 -25.31 4.92
C GLN A 34 4.87 -23.97 4.61
N THR A 35 4.26 -22.83 4.98
CA THR A 35 4.76 -21.50 4.63
C THR A 35 4.88 -20.60 5.85
N GLY A 36 6.10 -20.49 6.39
CA GLY A 36 6.44 -19.47 7.39
C GLY A 36 6.61 -18.09 6.75
N ILE A 37 5.77 -17.13 7.14
CA ILE A 37 5.85 -15.72 6.68
C ILE A 37 6.56 -14.88 7.75
N THR A 38 7.62 -14.17 7.35
CA THR A 38 8.18 -13.06 8.12
C THR A 38 7.64 -11.76 7.56
N CYS A 39 6.76 -11.11 8.32
CA CYS A 39 6.17 -9.82 7.96
C CYS A 39 7.09 -8.68 8.38
N TYR A 40 7.61 -7.92 7.42
CA TYR A 40 8.28 -6.65 7.67
C TYR A 40 7.37 -5.51 7.23
N ASN A 41 6.75 -4.84 8.21
CA ASN A 41 6.03 -3.60 7.99
C ASN A 41 7.01 -2.43 7.99
N LEU A 42 7.12 -1.74 6.86
CA LEU A 42 8.00 -0.59 6.60
C LEU A 42 7.17 0.64 6.22
N GLY A 43 5.94 0.72 6.72
CA GLY A 43 5.07 1.88 6.59
C GLY A 43 5.52 3.01 7.52
N ILE A 44 5.59 4.24 7.01
CA ILE A 44 5.90 5.43 7.81
C ILE A 44 4.80 6.47 7.58
N ARG A 45 4.26 7.05 8.66
CA ARG A 45 3.20 8.06 8.53
C ARG A 45 3.69 9.26 7.72
N ALA A 46 2.80 9.76 6.87
CA ALA A 46 3.01 10.93 6.00
C ALA A 46 4.05 10.75 4.88
N ASP A 47 4.63 9.56 4.69
CA ASP A 47 5.55 9.29 3.59
C ASP A 47 4.91 9.53 2.23
N THR A 48 5.63 10.27 1.40
CA THR A 48 5.36 10.47 -0.03
C THR A 48 6.16 9.48 -0.88
N SER A 49 5.90 9.45 -2.19
CA SER A 49 6.73 8.69 -3.13
C SER A 49 8.21 9.12 -3.10
N GLU A 50 8.51 10.39 -2.81
CA GLU A 50 9.87 10.90 -2.68
C GLU A 50 10.57 10.34 -1.42
N ASP A 51 9.84 10.26 -0.31
CA ASP A 51 10.36 9.66 0.94
C ASP A 51 10.68 8.18 0.74
N ILE A 52 9.75 7.46 0.11
CA ILE A 52 9.89 6.03 -0.18
C ILE A 52 11.06 5.80 -1.13
N LEU A 53 11.18 6.58 -2.21
CA LEU A 53 12.29 6.50 -3.17
C LEU A 53 13.64 6.55 -2.47
N ARG A 54 13.79 7.44 -1.47
CA ARG A 54 15.06 7.63 -0.75
C ARG A 54 15.46 6.46 0.14
N ARG A 55 14.50 5.71 0.70
CA ARG A 55 14.78 4.76 1.79
C ARG A 55 14.61 3.29 1.43
N TRP A 56 13.70 2.97 0.52
CA TRP A 56 13.18 1.60 0.39
C TRP A 56 14.27 0.55 0.11
N GLU A 57 15.23 0.86 -0.78
CA GLU A 57 16.29 -0.08 -1.15
C GLU A 57 17.14 -0.47 0.05
N SER A 58 17.59 0.53 0.81
CA SER A 58 18.45 0.34 1.98
C SER A 58 17.74 -0.43 3.10
N GLU A 59 16.45 -0.19 3.30
CA GLU A 59 15.66 -0.86 4.32
C GLU A 59 15.38 -2.33 3.98
N VAL A 60 15.11 -2.61 2.70
CA VAL A 60 14.97 -3.97 2.19
C VAL A 60 16.29 -4.71 2.33
N ASP A 61 17.42 -4.11 1.94
CA ASP A 61 18.73 -4.75 2.03
C ASP A 61 19.12 -5.08 3.47
N ALA A 62 18.85 -4.19 4.41
CA ALA A 62 19.10 -4.44 5.83
C ALA A 62 18.30 -5.63 6.39
N ARG A 63 17.17 -5.97 5.76
CA ARG A 63 16.25 -7.06 6.18
C ARG A 63 16.33 -8.26 5.26
N ARG A 64 17.12 -8.21 4.20
CA ARG A 64 17.25 -9.31 3.26
C ARG A 64 18.23 -10.33 3.82
N LEU A 65 17.85 -11.60 3.78
CA LEU A 65 18.77 -12.71 4.04
C LEU A 65 18.73 -13.62 2.82
N LYS A 66 19.83 -13.68 2.07
CA LYS A 66 19.98 -14.66 0.98
C LYS A 66 20.31 -16.03 1.61
N PRO A 67 19.75 -17.14 1.10
CA PRO A 67 18.97 -17.28 -0.13
C PRO A 67 17.44 -17.27 0.05
N HIS A 68 16.89 -16.69 1.14
CA HIS A 68 15.45 -16.79 1.40
C HIS A 68 14.59 -16.06 0.34
N ASP A 69 13.45 -16.66 0.01
CA ASP A 69 12.41 -16.06 -0.82
C ASP A 69 11.91 -14.75 -0.16
N GLY A 70 11.94 -13.68 -0.94
CA GLY A 70 11.64 -12.32 -0.51
C GLY A 70 10.73 -11.65 -1.53
N ARG A 71 9.75 -10.89 -1.05
CA ARG A 71 8.78 -10.23 -1.92
C ARG A 71 8.43 -8.84 -1.41
N ILE A 72 8.10 -7.93 -2.32
CA ILE A 72 7.81 -6.53 -1.98
C ILE A 72 6.34 -6.23 -2.28
N VAL A 73 5.69 -5.51 -1.37
CA VAL A 73 4.37 -4.92 -1.61
C VAL A 73 4.45 -3.44 -1.32
N PHE A 74 4.21 -2.61 -2.34
CA PHE A 74 4.14 -1.16 -2.18
C PHE A 74 2.70 -0.68 -1.96
N GLY A 75 2.53 0.38 -1.19
CA GLY A 75 1.28 1.14 -1.11
C GLY A 75 1.55 2.59 -0.73
N PHE A 76 1.43 3.50 -1.70
CA PHE A 76 1.75 4.92 -1.54
C PHE A 76 0.99 5.80 -2.53
N GLY A 77 1.28 7.11 -2.52
CA GLY A 77 0.69 8.13 -3.40
C GLY A 77 -0.45 8.89 -2.74
N ALA A 78 -1.00 8.32 -1.66
CA ALA A 78 -1.99 8.96 -0.81
C ALA A 78 -1.56 10.34 -0.28
N ASN A 79 -0.29 10.44 0.12
CA ASN A 79 0.30 11.67 0.64
C ASN A 79 0.78 12.60 -0.47
N ASP A 80 1.17 12.09 -1.64
CA ASP A 80 1.60 12.90 -2.78
C ASP A 80 0.49 13.87 -3.22
N CYS A 81 -0.74 13.35 -3.34
CA CYS A 81 -1.91 14.13 -3.72
C CYS A 81 -2.60 14.83 -2.53
N TRP A 82 -2.00 14.85 -1.35
CA TRP A 82 -2.53 15.63 -0.23
C TRP A 82 -2.27 17.12 -0.45
N LEU A 83 -3.26 17.97 -0.16
CA LEU A 83 -3.11 19.42 -0.32
C LEU A 83 -2.51 20.06 0.93
N GLU A 84 -1.36 20.69 0.76
CA GLU A 84 -0.76 21.63 1.72
C GLU A 84 -0.78 23.02 1.10
N GLU A 85 -1.44 23.97 1.76
CA GLU A 85 -1.58 25.36 1.28
C GLU A 85 -2.10 25.46 -0.18
N GLY A 86 -3.03 24.57 -0.54
CA GLY A 86 -3.65 24.52 -1.87
C GLY A 86 -2.80 23.88 -2.97
N LYS A 87 -1.70 23.22 -2.61
CA LYS A 87 -0.83 22.50 -3.57
C LYS A 87 -0.65 21.06 -3.13
N MET A 88 -0.55 20.15 -4.10
CA MET A 88 -0.13 18.78 -3.82
C MET A 88 1.26 18.78 -3.20
N ARG A 89 1.48 17.93 -2.18
CA ARG A 89 2.78 17.75 -1.54
C ARG A 89 3.85 17.33 -2.53
N ILE A 90 3.49 16.47 -3.49
CA ILE A 90 4.34 16.10 -4.62
C ILE A 90 3.60 16.40 -5.92
N ALA A 91 4.29 17.08 -6.84
CA ALA A 91 3.73 17.34 -8.16
C ALA A 91 3.50 16.02 -8.92
N ARG A 92 2.40 15.92 -9.66
CA ARG A 92 2.02 14.71 -10.41
C ARG A 92 3.17 14.11 -11.22
N ALA A 93 3.90 14.93 -11.97
CA ALA A 93 5.02 14.49 -12.79
C ALA A 93 6.20 13.89 -11.97
N GLU A 94 6.44 14.42 -10.77
CA GLU A 94 7.45 13.84 -9.88
C GLU A 94 6.96 12.53 -9.25
N THR A 95 5.67 12.40 -8.93
CA THR A 95 5.11 11.11 -8.50
C THR A 95 5.24 10.05 -9.60
N GLU A 96 4.97 10.39 -10.86
CA GLU A 96 5.15 9.48 -12.01
C GLU A 96 6.61 9.00 -12.11
N LYS A 97 7.56 9.93 -12.06
CA LYS A 97 8.99 9.64 -12.10
C LYS A 97 9.47 8.81 -10.91
N ASN A 98 9.02 9.14 -9.71
CA ASN A 98 9.36 8.40 -8.50
C ASN A 98 8.81 6.97 -8.57
N ALA A 99 7.54 6.81 -8.96
CA ALA A 99 6.89 5.51 -9.12
C ALA A 99 7.59 4.66 -10.19
N GLU A 100 7.90 5.23 -11.36
CA GLU A 100 8.62 4.52 -12.43
C GLU A 100 9.96 3.99 -11.92
N HIS A 101 10.72 4.83 -11.22
CA HIS A 101 12.03 4.46 -10.68
C HIS A 101 11.92 3.37 -9.62
N ILE A 102 11.07 3.56 -8.61
CA ILE A 102 10.87 2.60 -7.51
C ILE A 102 10.46 1.24 -8.08
N LEU A 103 9.42 1.22 -8.92
CA LEU A 103 8.81 -0.02 -9.38
C LEU A 103 9.71 -0.77 -10.36
N SER A 104 10.36 -0.07 -11.30
CA SER A 104 11.32 -0.70 -12.24
C SER A 104 12.49 -1.33 -11.50
N ARG A 105 13.04 -0.63 -10.50
CA ARG A 105 14.13 -1.16 -9.67
C ARG A 105 13.69 -2.31 -8.77
N ALA A 106 12.45 -2.30 -8.29
CA ALA A 106 11.93 -3.36 -7.43
C ALA A 106 11.74 -4.69 -8.20
N VAL A 107 11.17 -4.65 -9.42
CA VAL A 107 10.97 -5.88 -10.23
C VAL A 107 12.27 -6.53 -10.68
N GLU A 108 13.33 -5.75 -10.88
CA GLU A 108 14.69 -6.28 -11.12
C GLU A 108 15.23 -7.08 -9.92
N ARG A 109 14.72 -6.82 -8.71
CA ARG A 109 15.29 -7.33 -7.46
C ARG A 109 14.47 -8.45 -6.84
N LEU A 110 13.14 -8.31 -6.78
CA LEU A 110 12.22 -9.23 -6.11
C LEU A 110 10.82 -9.20 -6.77
N PRO A 111 10.04 -10.30 -6.67
CA PRO A 111 8.61 -10.25 -6.98
C PRO A 111 7.92 -9.11 -6.24
N THR A 112 7.21 -8.27 -7.00
CA THR A 112 6.67 -7.00 -6.51
C THR A 112 5.19 -6.89 -6.85
N LEU A 113 4.39 -6.43 -5.89
CA LEU A 113 3.00 -6.04 -6.07
C LEU A 113 2.82 -4.58 -5.63
N MET A 114 1.80 -3.92 -6.16
CA MET A 114 1.39 -2.60 -5.69
C MET A 114 -0.09 -2.59 -5.34
N ILE A 115 -0.42 -2.01 -4.17
CA ILE A 115 -1.78 -1.76 -3.72
C ILE A 115 -2.03 -0.26 -3.85
N GLY A 116 -3.14 0.10 -4.50
CA GLY A 116 -3.53 1.49 -4.69
C GLY A 116 -3.86 2.22 -3.38
N PRO A 117 -3.86 3.56 -3.39
CA PRO A 117 -4.25 4.32 -2.22
C PRO A 117 -5.75 4.10 -1.92
N PRO A 118 -6.13 4.05 -0.63
CA PRO A 118 -7.54 3.99 -0.23
C PRO A 118 -8.25 5.34 -0.47
N PRO A 119 -9.60 5.34 -0.45
CA PRO A 119 -10.37 6.55 -0.67
C PRO A 119 -10.12 7.60 0.41
N GLY A 120 -10.27 8.87 0.02
CA GLY A 120 -10.27 9.99 0.95
C GLY A 120 -11.64 10.21 1.57
N LEU A 121 -11.70 10.98 2.66
CA LEU A 121 -12.96 11.54 3.14
C LEU A 121 -13.28 12.85 2.42
N GLY A 122 -14.53 12.99 2.00
CA GLY A 122 -15.02 14.17 1.26
C GLY A 122 -14.69 14.11 -0.24
N SER A 123 -15.52 14.77 -1.04
CA SER A 123 -15.49 14.62 -2.51
C SER A 123 -14.19 15.09 -3.17
N GLU A 124 -13.54 16.13 -2.64
CA GLU A 124 -12.31 16.68 -3.22
C GLU A 124 -11.11 15.74 -3.01
N GLN A 125 -10.83 15.38 -1.74
CA GLN A 125 -9.72 14.49 -1.42
C GLN A 125 -9.90 13.11 -2.07
N ASP A 126 -11.14 12.63 -2.16
CA ASP A 126 -11.45 11.35 -2.78
C ASP A 126 -11.28 11.35 -4.31
N ALA A 127 -11.65 12.45 -4.99
CA ALA A 127 -11.37 12.62 -6.42
C ALA A 127 -9.86 12.64 -6.69
N MET A 128 -9.08 13.36 -5.87
CA MET A 128 -7.61 13.36 -5.99
C MET A 128 -7.00 11.96 -5.78
N ARG A 129 -7.58 11.16 -4.88
CA ARG A 129 -7.14 9.78 -4.65
C ARG A 129 -7.49 8.85 -5.81
N GLN A 130 -8.62 9.07 -6.50
CA GLN A 130 -8.96 8.35 -7.72
C GLN A 130 -7.98 8.66 -8.85
N ASP A 131 -7.69 9.94 -9.09
CA ASP A 131 -6.74 10.36 -10.11
C ASP A 131 -5.33 9.80 -9.84
N MET A 132 -4.94 9.76 -8.56
CA MET A 132 -3.67 9.17 -8.14
C MET A 132 -3.65 7.65 -8.30
N SER A 133 -4.74 6.96 -7.96
CA SER A 133 -4.85 5.51 -8.17
C SER A 133 -4.74 5.15 -9.65
N ALA A 134 -5.41 5.90 -10.54
CA ALA A 134 -5.33 5.70 -11.98
C ALA A 134 -3.91 5.93 -12.52
N LEU A 135 -3.24 7.00 -12.08
CA LEU A 135 -1.84 7.27 -12.41
C LEU A 135 -0.93 6.10 -12.02
N LEU A 136 -1.05 5.61 -10.79
CA LEU A 136 -0.19 4.53 -10.30
C LEU A 136 -0.47 3.20 -11.00
N GLN A 137 -1.73 2.94 -11.38
CA GLN A 137 -2.10 1.80 -12.22
C GLN A 137 -1.44 1.86 -13.61
N ASP A 138 -1.45 3.02 -14.25
CA ASP A 138 -0.79 3.22 -15.55
C ASP A 138 0.73 3.00 -15.44
N MET A 139 1.34 3.52 -14.37
CA MET A 139 2.76 3.32 -14.11
C MET A 139 3.10 1.85 -13.86
N CYS A 140 2.32 1.15 -13.04
CA CYS A 140 2.46 -0.27 -12.79
C CYS A 140 2.34 -1.10 -14.07
N THR A 141 1.37 -0.77 -14.92
CA THR A 141 1.17 -1.44 -16.21
C THR A 141 2.39 -1.28 -17.12
N ARG A 142 2.96 -0.07 -17.19
CA ARG A 142 4.15 0.22 -18.01
C ARG A 142 5.37 -0.59 -17.60
N VAL A 143 5.60 -0.77 -16.30
CA VAL A 143 6.78 -1.45 -15.74
C VAL A 143 6.56 -2.93 -15.44
N GLY A 144 5.34 -3.44 -15.66
CA GLY A 144 4.99 -4.85 -15.46
C GLY A 144 4.77 -5.26 -14.00
N VAL A 145 4.37 -4.33 -13.13
CA VAL A 145 3.98 -4.62 -11.74
C VAL A 145 2.48 -4.86 -11.66
N PRO A 146 1.99 -5.97 -11.09
CA PRO A 146 0.58 -6.13 -10.82
C PRO A 146 0.07 -5.10 -9.80
N TYR A 147 -1.04 -4.45 -10.13
CA TYR A 147 -1.67 -3.40 -9.34
C TYR A 147 -3.06 -3.81 -8.87
N LEU A 148 -3.36 -3.64 -7.59
CA LEU A 148 -4.71 -3.78 -7.04
C LEU A 148 -5.28 -2.39 -6.74
N ALA A 149 -6.24 -1.97 -7.56
CA ALA A 149 -7.08 -0.81 -7.23
C ALA A 149 -8.06 -1.21 -6.13
N VAL A 150 -8.02 -0.50 -5.00
CA VAL A 150 -8.90 -0.77 -3.83
C VAL A 150 -9.91 0.35 -3.58
N ILE A 151 -9.75 1.48 -4.28
CA ILE A 151 -10.39 2.74 -3.92
C ILE A 151 -11.92 2.68 -4.00
N ASP A 152 -12.47 2.14 -5.08
CA ASP A 152 -13.92 2.06 -5.28
C ASP A 152 -14.55 1.05 -4.33
N ASN A 153 -13.94 -0.14 -4.18
CA ASN A 153 -14.43 -1.17 -3.26
C ASN A 153 -14.48 -0.70 -1.80
N LEU A 154 -13.46 0.05 -1.36
CA LEU A 154 -13.43 0.58 0.00
C LEU A 154 -14.38 1.75 0.20
N ARG A 155 -14.61 2.56 -0.84
CA ARG A 155 -15.59 3.65 -0.82
C ARG A 155 -17.01 3.10 -0.70
N ASP A 156 -17.33 2.08 -1.49
CA ASP A 156 -18.66 1.48 -1.56
C ASP A 156 -18.96 0.56 -0.36
N GLY A 157 -17.92 0.04 0.30
CA GLY A 157 -18.05 -0.89 1.44
C GLY A 157 -18.50 -0.27 2.76
N GLU A 158 -18.76 1.05 2.80
CA GLU A 158 -19.20 1.90 3.93
C GLU A 158 -18.28 1.92 5.17
N ILE A 159 -17.75 0.79 5.63
CA ILE A 159 -17.01 0.64 6.88
C ILE A 159 -15.71 1.44 6.91
N TRP A 160 -14.99 1.52 5.78
CA TRP A 160 -13.77 2.32 5.69
C TRP A 160 -14.05 3.78 5.99
N GLN A 161 -15.07 4.34 5.32
CA GLN A 161 -15.44 5.74 5.46
C GLN A 161 -16.04 6.03 6.83
N ALA A 162 -16.89 5.12 7.35
CA ALA A 162 -17.50 5.26 8.66
C ALA A 162 -16.45 5.29 9.78
N GLU A 163 -15.49 4.37 9.76
CA GLU A 163 -14.44 4.32 10.79
C GLU A 163 -13.48 5.51 10.69
N ALA A 164 -13.06 5.89 9.48
CA ALA A 164 -12.22 7.07 9.30
C ALA A 164 -12.93 8.34 9.80
N ALA A 165 -14.21 8.52 9.46
CA ALA A 165 -15.00 9.68 9.88
C ALA A 165 -15.24 9.75 11.39
N ALA A 166 -15.34 8.60 12.07
CA ALA A 166 -15.47 8.52 13.52
C ALA A 166 -14.13 8.75 14.27
N GLY A 167 -13.00 8.60 13.57
CA GLY A 167 -11.65 8.73 14.11
C GLY A 167 -11.00 10.08 13.79
N ASP A 168 -9.79 10.02 13.24
CA ASP A 168 -8.98 11.20 12.91
C ASP A 168 -9.24 11.76 11.50
N GLN A 169 -10.33 11.31 10.86
CA GLN A 169 -10.73 11.68 9.50
C GLN A 169 -9.77 11.23 8.40
N ILE A 170 -8.80 10.36 8.71
CA ILE A 170 -7.82 9.86 7.73
C ILE A 170 -7.73 8.35 7.77
N HIS A 171 -7.68 7.77 8.96
CA HIS A 171 -7.38 6.36 9.16
C HIS A 171 -8.61 5.60 9.68
N PRO A 172 -8.95 4.45 9.08
CA PRO A 172 -9.93 3.55 9.66
C PRO A 172 -9.33 2.80 10.86
N THR A 173 -10.13 1.93 11.44
CA THR A 173 -9.71 1.03 12.52
C THR A 173 -9.71 -0.42 12.02
N ALA A 174 -9.99 -1.38 12.90
CA ALA A 174 -9.88 -2.80 12.58
C ALA A 174 -10.79 -3.25 11.42
N GLY A 175 -12.00 -2.68 11.29
CA GLY A 175 -12.95 -3.07 10.26
C GLY A 175 -12.54 -2.60 8.87
N GLY A 176 -12.14 -1.34 8.71
CA GLY A 176 -11.65 -0.81 7.43
C GLY A 176 -10.36 -1.49 6.97
N TYR A 177 -9.40 -1.71 7.88
CA TYR A 177 -8.21 -2.51 7.55
C TYR A 177 -8.54 -3.98 7.25
N GLY A 178 -9.58 -4.54 7.87
CA GLY A 178 -10.12 -5.85 7.53
C GLY A 178 -10.69 -5.92 6.11
N ALA A 179 -11.45 -4.90 5.70
CA ALA A 179 -11.99 -4.79 4.34
C ALA A 179 -10.87 -4.72 3.29
N LEU A 180 -9.83 -3.91 3.53
CA LEU A 180 -8.67 -3.84 2.64
C LEU A 180 -7.89 -5.17 2.59
N ALA A 181 -7.68 -5.83 3.74
CA ALA A 181 -7.04 -7.13 3.78
C ALA A 181 -7.83 -8.18 2.97
N LYS A 182 -9.17 -8.14 3.04
CA LYS A 182 -10.03 -9.03 2.26
C LYS A 182 -9.83 -8.84 0.75
N LEU A 183 -9.79 -7.58 0.26
CA LEU A 183 -9.54 -7.31 -1.15
C LEU A 183 -8.20 -7.90 -1.63
N VAL A 184 -7.16 -7.81 -0.79
CA VAL A 184 -5.85 -8.41 -1.10
C VAL A 184 -5.91 -9.93 -1.12
N LEU A 185 -6.60 -10.56 -0.14
CA LEU A 185 -6.70 -12.02 -0.06
C LEU A 185 -7.54 -12.63 -1.19
N ASP A 186 -8.58 -11.93 -1.62
CA ASP A 186 -9.45 -12.33 -2.74
C ASP A 186 -8.81 -12.06 -4.11
N TRP A 187 -7.69 -11.33 -4.15
CA TRP A 187 -7.02 -11.00 -5.41
C TRP A 187 -6.27 -12.23 -5.96
N PRO A 188 -6.58 -12.73 -7.16
CA PRO A 188 -5.94 -13.95 -7.70
C PRO A 188 -4.42 -13.84 -7.91
N THR A 189 -3.88 -12.62 -7.95
CA THR A 189 -2.43 -12.38 -8.05
C THR A 189 -1.73 -12.43 -6.69
N TRP A 190 -2.47 -12.40 -5.58
CA TRP A 190 -1.90 -12.57 -4.26
C TRP A 190 -1.29 -13.97 -4.14
N TRP A 191 -0.07 -14.03 -3.62
CA TRP A 191 0.75 -15.24 -3.68
C TRP A 191 0.22 -16.42 -2.85
N PHE A 192 -0.73 -16.17 -1.94
CA PHE A 192 -1.37 -17.17 -1.09
C PHE A 192 -2.87 -17.28 -1.36
N HIS A 193 -3.35 -16.77 -2.49
CA HIS A 193 -4.74 -16.88 -2.88
C HIS A 193 -5.16 -18.36 -2.94
N SER A 194 -6.10 -18.75 -2.08
CA SER A 194 -6.83 -20.01 -2.16
C SER A 194 -8.15 -19.75 -2.90
N GLY A 195 -8.28 -20.29 -4.11
CA GLY A 195 -9.52 -20.20 -4.89
C GLY A 195 -10.66 -21.02 -4.32
#